data_AF-A0A6D2IQQ3-F1
#
_entry.id   AF-A0A6D2IQQ3-F1
#
_cell.length_a   1.000
_cell.length_b   1.000
_cell.length_c   1.000
_cell.angle_alpha   90.00
_cell.angle_beta   90.00
_cell.angle_gamma   90.00
#
_symmetry.space_group_name_H-M   'P 1'
#
loop_
_entity.id
_entity.type
_entity.pdbx_description
1 polymer ?
#
loop_
_entity_poly.entity_id
_entity_poly.type
_entity_poly.pdbx_seq_one_letter_code
_entity_poly.pdbx_strand_id
1 'polypeptide(L)'
;MWQSTSCCLAVKQALVSRHCGTDPSCSRCGAEKESVNHLFFECPAAVQVWTLSDIPSAPGIFPCDALYNNLDYLLWRAKDNNVPEKKLAIFPWILWFIWKARNEKVFSNKDIQPDASLQSAVAESESWALAQLIDSSMDESDPTRTTSTRIDQTPTLPRCQVDASWVSGNHVYGGGFVLDIYSG
;
A
#
# COMPACT_ATOMS: atom_id res chain seq x y z
N MET A 1 -3.34 3.35 0.75
CA MET A 1 -4.06 4.53 0.22
C MET A 1 -5.27 4.92 1.06
N TRP A 2 -6.27 4.05 1.27
CA TRP A 2 -7.46 4.35 2.09
C TRP A 2 -7.15 4.99 3.46
N GLN A 3 -6.20 4.44 4.21
CA GLN A 3 -5.83 4.99 5.52
C GLN A 3 -5.26 6.42 5.42
N SER A 4 -4.57 6.74 4.33
CA SER A 4 -4.02 8.08 4.07
C SER A 4 -5.13 9.09 3.76
N THR A 5 -6.15 8.69 3.01
CA THR A 5 -7.28 9.57 2.63
C THR A 5 -8.32 9.74 3.73
N SER A 6 -8.44 8.77 4.63
CA SER A 6 -9.40 8.77 5.75
C SER A 6 -8.80 9.31 7.05
N CYS A 7 -7.61 9.92 7.01
CA CYS A 7 -6.87 10.40 8.19
C CYS A 7 -6.65 9.31 9.25
N CYS A 8 -6.64 8.03 8.86
CA CYS A 8 -6.44 6.89 9.75
C CYS A 8 -4.97 6.48 9.85
N LEU A 9 -4.09 7.04 9.02
CA LEU A 9 -2.67 6.76 9.08
C LEU A 9 -2.06 7.28 10.38
N ALA A 10 -1.30 6.44 11.08
CA ALA A 10 -0.66 6.75 12.35
C ALA A 10 0.59 7.65 12.19
N VAL A 11 0.39 8.85 11.66
CA VAL A 11 1.39 9.92 11.64
C VAL A 11 1.42 10.65 12.98
N LYS A 12 2.56 11.21 13.38
CA LYS A 12 2.71 11.78 14.74
C LYS A 12 1.70 12.88 15.03
N GLN A 13 1.39 13.76 14.08
CA GLN A 13 0.37 14.79 14.27
C GLN A 13 -1.00 14.20 14.63
N ALA A 14 -1.41 13.12 13.94
CA ALA A 14 -2.69 12.46 14.18
C ALA A 14 -2.71 11.77 15.55
N LEU A 15 -1.60 11.14 15.95
CA LEU A 15 -1.46 10.53 17.27
C LEU A 15 -1.58 11.57 18.40
N VAL A 16 -0.92 12.72 18.26
CA VAL A 16 -1.05 13.84 19.22
C VAL A 16 -2.49 14.33 19.29
N SER A 17 -3.17 14.54 18.15
CA SER A 17 -4.58 14.99 18.15
C SER A 17 -5.55 14.01 18.79
N ARG A 18 -5.19 12.71 18.83
CA ARG A 18 -5.98 11.65 19.47
C ARG A 18 -5.57 11.36 20.91
N HIS A 19 -4.64 12.16 21.47
CA HIS A 19 -4.06 11.94 22.79
C HIS A 19 -3.34 10.57 22.93
N CYS A 20 -2.85 10.02 21.82
CA CYS A 20 -2.06 8.79 21.76
C CYS A 20 -0.54 9.05 21.62
N GLY A 21 -0.12 10.33 21.65
CA GLY A 21 1.28 10.73 21.55
C GLY A 21 1.50 12.13 22.11
N THR A 22 2.76 12.47 22.38
CA THR A 22 3.15 13.75 23.01
C THR A 22 3.94 14.67 22.09
N ASP A 23 4.58 14.12 21.07
CA ASP A 23 5.48 14.83 20.16
C ASP A 23 4.99 14.70 18.72
N PRO A 24 4.62 15.80 18.04
CA PRO A 24 4.16 15.78 16.65
C PRO A 24 5.32 15.79 15.63
N SER A 25 6.58 15.93 16.06
CA SER A 25 7.71 16.14 15.15
C SER A 25 8.05 14.91 14.30
N CYS A 26 8.52 15.10 13.07
CA CYS A 26 8.88 13.99 12.22
C CYS A 26 10.15 13.28 12.73
N SER A 27 10.07 11.97 12.98
CA SER A 27 11.23 11.18 13.43
C SER A 27 12.34 11.03 12.39
N ARG A 28 12.07 11.35 11.12
CA ARG A 28 13.05 11.25 10.03
C ARG A 28 13.84 12.54 9.86
N CYS A 29 13.16 13.69 9.80
CA CYS A 29 13.80 14.96 9.43
C CYS A 29 13.76 16.03 10.53
N GLY A 30 13.05 15.79 11.64
CA GLY A 30 12.94 16.74 12.74
C GLY A 30 11.98 17.91 12.50
N ALA A 31 11.22 17.93 11.39
CA ALA A 31 10.20 18.94 11.15
C ALA A 31 9.16 18.96 12.28
N GLU A 32 8.63 20.12 12.62
CA GLU A 32 7.76 20.32 13.80
C GLU A 32 6.48 19.47 13.78
N LYS A 33 5.93 19.18 12.59
CA LYS A 33 4.68 18.44 12.44
C LYS A 33 4.78 17.40 11.33
N GLU A 34 4.62 16.14 11.69
CA GLU A 34 4.48 15.03 10.75
C GLU A 34 3.00 14.82 10.40
N SER A 35 2.55 15.46 9.33
CA SER A 35 1.26 15.22 8.68
C SER A 35 1.34 14.03 7.70
N VAL A 36 0.19 13.62 7.15
CA VAL A 36 0.17 12.63 6.06
C VAL A 36 0.86 13.17 4.81
N ASN A 37 0.66 14.44 4.47
CA ASN A 37 1.37 15.08 3.35
C ASN A 37 2.86 15.13 3.62
N HIS A 38 3.25 15.47 4.86
CA HIS A 38 4.65 15.51 5.23
C HIS A 38 5.32 14.14 5.07
N LEU A 39 4.72 13.10 5.64
CA LEU A 39 5.24 11.74 5.55
C LEU A 39 5.49 11.32 4.10
N PHE A 40 4.53 11.56 3.21
CA PHE A 40 4.59 11.04 1.84
C PHE A 40 5.25 11.97 0.84
N PHE A 41 5.19 13.29 1.01
CA PHE A 41 5.45 14.24 -0.09
C PHE A 41 6.40 15.39 0.28
N GLU A 42 6.54 15.75 1.56
CA GLU A 42 7.38 16.90 1.96
C GLU A 42 8.62 16.51 2.78
N CYS A 43 8.59 15.36 3.46
CA CYS A 43 9.72 14.87 4.22
C CYS A 43 10.93 14.72 3.27
N PRO A 44 12.11 15.27 3.58
CA PRO A 44 13.29 15.19 2.71
C PRO A 44 13.61 13.77 2.24
N ALA A 45 13.41 12.77 3.10
CA ALA A 45 13.59 11.37 2.72
C ALA A 45 12.57 10.92 1.65
N ALA A 46 11.29 11.31 1.79
CA ALA A 46 10.25 10.99 0.82
C ALA A 46 10.45 11.74 -0.50
N VAL A 47 10.81 13.03 -0.46
CA VAL A 47 11.14 13.83 -1.65
C VAL A 47 12.27 13.19 -2.45
N GLN A 48 13.30 12.66 -1.78
CA GLN A 48 14.37 11.93 -2.45
C GLN A 48 13.87 10.65 -3.13
N VAL A 49 12.96 9.88 -2.51
CA VAL A 49 12.35 8.72 -3.16
C VAL A 49 11.61 9.11 -4.45
N TRP A 50 10.80 10.17 -4.42
CA TRP A 50 10.10 10.65 -5.61
C TRP A 50 11.05 11.16 -6.69
N THR A 51 12.10 11.89 -6.28
CA THR A 51 13.12 12.43 -7.20
C THR A 51 13.89 11.31 -7.91
N LEU A 52 14.15 10.20 -7.22
CA LEU A 52 14.83 9.03 -7.79
C LEU A 52 13.90 8.15 -8.63
N SER A 53 12.58 8.32 -8.52
CA SER A 53 11.61 7.53 -9.27
C SER A 53 11.43 8.02 -10.71
N ASP A 54 10.90 7.16 -11.58
CA ASP A 54 10.56 7.51 -12.96
C ASP A 54 9.26 8.32 -13.11
N ILE A 55 8.61 8.69 -12.00
CA ILE A 55 7.38 9.50 -12.00
C ILE A 55 7.78 10.97 -12.15
N PRO A 56 7.31 11.67 -13.21
CA PRO A 56 7.69 13.06 -13.42
C PRO A 56 7.29 13.93 -12.24
N SER A 57 8.24 14.73 -11.77
CA SER A 57 8.04 15.76 -10.76
C SER A 57 8.21 17.14 -11.38
N ALA A 58 7.40 18.09 -10.94
CA ALA A 58 7.48 19.47 -11.37
C ALA A 58 7.11 20.40 -10.19
N PRO A 59 7.85 21.51 -9.98
CA PRO A 59 7.58 22.44 -8.88
C PRO A 59 6.13 22.93 -8.90
N GLY A 60 5.46 22.87 -7.74
CA GLY A 60 4.07 23.29 -7.58
C GLY A 60 3.02 22.34 -8.18
N ILE A 61 3.44 21.25 -8.84
CA ILE A 61 2.56 20.22 -9.39
C ILE A 61 2.68 18.94 -8.56
N PHE A 62 3.87 18.36 -8.50
CA PHE A 62 4.12 17.11 -7.79
C PHE A 62 5.61 16.92 -7.46
N PRO A 63 5.96 16.59 -6.21
CA PRO A 63 5.14 16.72 -5.00
C PRO A 63 4.80 18.20 -4.67
N CYS A 64 3.67 18.45 -4.00
CA CYS A 64 3.22 19.76 -3.51
C CYS A 64 2.75 19.71 -2.04
N ASP A 65 2.34 20.86 -1.48
CA ASP A 65 1.88 21.02 -0.09
C ASP A 65 0.42 20.58 0.16
N ALA A 66 -0.24 20.05 -0.88
CA ALA A 66 -1.62 19.59 -0.81
C ALA A 66 -1.74 18.08 -1.04
N LEU A 67 -2.08 17.34 0.02
CA LEU A 67 -2.25 15.88 -0.01
C LEU A 67 -3.13 15.40 -1.16
N TYR A 68 -4.31 16.01 -1.31
CA TYR A 68 -5.28 15.59 -2.32
C TYR A 68 -4.82 15.92 -3.74
N ASN A 69 -4.08 17.01 -3.95
CA ASN A 69 -3.50 17.32 -5.26
C ASN A 69 -2.41 16.31 -5.63
N ASN A 70 -1.58 15.90 -4.67
CA ASN A 70 -0.57 14.86 -4.90
C ASN A 70 -1.21 13.52 -5.27
N LEU A 71 -2.30 13.14 -4.58
CA LEU A 71 -3.03 11.91 -4.89
C LEU A 71 -3.78 12.01 -6.23
N ASP A 72 -4.41 13.14 -6.53
CA ASP A 72 -5.04 13.43 -7.84
C ASP A 72 -4.02 13.32 -8.97
N TYR A 73 -2.80 13.81 -8.74
CA TYR A 73 -1.72 13.71 -9.70
C TYR A 73 -1.34 12.27 -10.01
N LEU A 74 -1.10 11.46 -8.96
CA LEU A 74 -0.69 10.07 -9.08
C LEU A 74 -1.79 9.17 -9.69
N LEU A 75 -3.06 9.46 -9.41
CA LEU A 75 -4.18 8.65 -9.88
C LEU A 75 -4.63 9.06 -11.29
N TRP A 76 -4.65 10.35 -11.61
CA TRP A 76 -5.34 10.88 -12.79
C TRP A 76 -4.45 11.81 -13.63
N ARG A 77 -3.96 12.93 -13.07
CA ARG A 77 -3.33 13.98 -13.88
C ARG A 77 -2.08 13.52 -14.61
N ALA A 78 -1.27 12.67 -14.01
CA ALA A 78 -0.07 12.18 -14.68
C ALA A 78 -0.42 11.39 -15.95
N LYS A 79 -1.51 10.59 -15.91
CA LYS A 79 -2.02 9.88 -17.08
C LYS A 79 -2.54 10.83 -18.16
N ASP A 80 -3.29 11.87 -17.77
CA ASP A 80 -3.76 12.91 -18.69
C ASP A 80 -2.62 13.68 -19.36
N ASN A 81 -1.46 13.78 -18.69
CA ASN A 81 -0.22 14.36 -19.22
C ASN A 81 0.65 13.35 -19.99
N ASN A 82 0.08 12.23 -20.45
CA ASN A 82 0.75 11.19 -21.25
C ASN A 82 1.90 10.47 -20.53
N VAL A 83 1.89 10.42 -19.19
CA VAL A 83 2.82 9.55 -18.46
C VAL A 83 2.40 8.09 -18.64
N PRO A 84 3.30 7.18 -19.09
CA PRO A 84 2.95 5.78 -19.29
C PRO A 84 2.41 5.12 -18.01
N GLU A 85 1.30 4.38 -18.14
CA GLU A 85 0.65 3.71 -17.00
C GLU A 85 1.61 2.75 -16.27
N LYS A 86 2.49 2.07 -17.00
CA LYS A 86 3.53 1.21 -16.43
C LYS A 86 4.46 1.97 -15.46
N LYS A 87 4.77 3.25 -15.74
CA LYS A 87 5.59 4.09 -14.86
C LYS A 87 4.82 4.53 -13.61
N LEU A 88 3.50 4.69 -13.72
CA LEU A 88 2.65 5.10 -12.60
C LEU A 88 2.30 3.93 -11.69
N ALA A 89 2.20 2.70 -12.21
CA ALA A 89 1.81 1.51 -11.45
C ALA A 89 2.65 1.25 -10.18
N ILE A 90 3.86 1.81 -10.09
CA ILE A 90 4.75 1.67 -8.93
C ILE A 90 4.37 2.57 -7.74
N PHE A 91 3.62 3.67 -7.94
CA PHE A 91 3.41 4.67 -6.89
C PHE A 91 2.79 4.11 -5.58
N PRO A 92 1.87 3.11 -5.59
CA PRO A 92 1.35 2.53 -4.35
C PRO A 92 2.45 1.84 -3.53
N TRP A 93 3.40 1.20 -4.21
CA TRP A 93 4.58 0.58 -3.59
C TRP A 93 5.51 1.64 -3.00
N ILE A 94 5.73 2.74 -3.71
CA ILE A 94 6.52 3.87 -3.19
C ILE A 94 5.91 4.40 -1.88
N LEU A 95 4.60 4.67 -1.87
CA LEU A 95 3.90 5.11 -0.65
C LEU A 95 4.06 4.08 0.50
N TRP A 96 3.91 2.79 0.19
CA TRP A 96 4.07 1.72 1.16
C TRP A 96 5.48 1.68 1.77
N PHE A 97 6.52 1.75 0.95
CA PHE A 97 7.89 1.68 1.42
C PHE A 97 8.36 2.96 2.11
N ILE A 98 7.86 4.14 1.74
CA ILE A 98 8.05 5.38 2.52
C ILE A 98 7.47 5.21 3.93
N TRP A 99 6.25 4.69 4.04
CA TRP A 99 5.63 4.44 5.34
C TRP A 99 6.39 3.38 6.15
N LYS A 100 6.82 2.27 5.52
CA LYS A 100 7.65 1.25 6.20
C LYS A 100 8.98 1.84 6.69
N ALA A 101 9.67 2.62 5.86
CA ALA A 101 10.93 3.27 6.23
C ALA A 101 10.78 4.23 7.41
N ARG A 102 9.65 4.95 7.50
CA ARG A 102 9.33 5.77 8.67
C ARG A 102 9.04 4.93 9.90
N ASN A 103 8.30 3.82 9.77
CA ASN A 103 8.00 2.96 10.91
C ASN A 103 9.24 2.25 11.46
N GLU A 104 10.15 1.79 10.60
CA GLU A 104 11.45 1.25 11.01
C GLU A 104 12.26 2.28 11.81
N LYS A 105 12.20 3.55 11.40
CA LYS A 105 12.80 4.65 12.18
C LYS A 105 12.14 4.82 13.55
N VAL A 106 10.81 4.77 13.62
CA VAL A 106 10.07 4.98 14.88
C VAL A 106 10.22 3.83 15.86
N PHE A 107 10.14 2.58 15.40
CA PHE A 107 10.08 1.40 16.27
C PHE A 107 11.44 0.73 16.48
N SER A 108 12.38 0.91 15.55
CA SER A 108 13.71 0.26 15.60
C SER A 108 14.88 1.24 15.48
N ASN A 109 14.62 2.56 15.39
CA ASN A 109 15.63 3.60 15.14
C ASN A 109 16.51 3.31 13.90
N LYS A 110 15.98 2.57 12.93
CA LYS A 110 16.70 2.25 11.69
C LYS A 110 16.42 3.29 10.63
N ASP A 111 17.50 3.84 10.06
CA ASP A 111 17.40 4.83 8.99
C ASP A 111 17.57 4.17 7.63
N ILE A 112 16.44 3.77 7.04
CA ILE A 112 16.42 3.22 5.68
C ILE A 112 16.64 4.34 4.68
N GLN A 113 17.62 4.17 3.79
CA GLN A 113 17.94 5.16 2.77
C GLN A 113 16.82 5.26 1.71
N PRO A 114 16.60 6.46 1.13
CA PRO A 114 15.56 6.64 0.10
C PRO A 114 15.72 5.73 -1.12
N ASP A 115 16.95 5.52 -1.59
CA ASP A 115 17.25 4.62 -2.72
C ASP A 115 16.88 3.16 -2.38
N ALA A 116 17.20 2.69 -1.17
CA ALA A 116 16.83 1.35 -0.73
C ALA A 116 15.29 1.17 -0.64
N SER A 117 14.58 2.23 -0.24
CA SER A 117 13.11 2.23 -0.22
C SER A 117 12.54 2.13 -1.63
N LEU A 118 13.11 2.88 -2.59
CA LEU A 118 12.70 2.82 -3.99
C LEU A 118 13.01 1.47 -4.62
N GLN A 119 14.21 0.91 -4.40
CA GLN A 119 14.59 -0.42 -4.91
C GLN A 119 13.62 -1.49 -4.41
N SER A 120 13.25 -1.43 -3.13
CA SER A 120 12.28 -2.37 -2.57
C SER A 120 10.89 -2.20 -3.20
N ALA A 121 10.48 -0.96 -3.50
CA ALA A 121 9.24 -0.69 -4.20
C ALA A 121 9.26 -1.23 -5.65
N VAL A 122 10.37 -1.05 -6.37
CA VAL A 122 10.57 -1.60 -7.73
C VAL A 122 10.48 -3.11 -7.70
N ALA A 123 11.30 -3.76 -6.87
CA ALA A 123 11.37 -5.22 -6.78
C ALA A 123 10.01 -5.85 -6.44
N GLU A 124 9.27 -5.26 -5.50
CA GLU A 124 7.95 -5.74 -5.12
C GLU A 124 6.92 -5.50 -6.24
N SER A 125 6.98 -4.35 -6.90
CA SER A 125 6.08 -4.05 -8.03
C SER A 125 6.27 -5.00 -9.21
N GLU A 126 7.52 -5.36 -9.51
CA GLU A 126 7.86 -6.31 -10.56
C GLU A 126 7.44 -7.73 -10.18
N SER A 127 7.70 -8.13 -8.93
CA SER A 127 7.28 -9.44 -8.39
C SER A 127 5.77 -9.61 -8.47
N TRP A 128 5.01 -8.57 -8.10
CA TRP A 128 3.56 -8.58 -8.21
C TRP A 128 3.10 -8.67 -9.67
N ALA A 129 3.70 -7.88 -10.57
CA ALA A 129 3.35 -7.91 -11.99
C ALA A 129 3.62 -9.30 -12.62
N LEU A 130 4.73 -9.94 -12.28
CA LEU A 130 5.05 -11.30 -12.73
C LEU A 130 4.04 -12.33 -12.21
N ALA A 131 3.62 -12.21 -10.94
CA ALA A 131 2.63 -13.12 -10.36
C ALA A 131 1.28 -13.06 -11.10
N GLN A 132 0.87 -11.87 -11.56
CA GLN A 132 -0.37 -11.73 -12.35
C GLN A 132 -0.28 -12.42 -13.73
N LEU A 133 0.90 -12.43 -14.36
CA LEU A 133 1.11 -13.12 -15.63
C LEU A 133 1.04 -14.64 -15.47
N ILE A 134 1.63 -15.19 -14.40
CA ILE A 134 1.61 -16.63 -14.12
C ILE A 134 0.18 -17.12 -13.95
N ASP A 135 -0.64 -16.41 -13.17
CA ASP A 135 -2.03 -16.81 -12.91
C ASP A 135 -2.85 -16.84 -14.21
N SER A 136 -2.67 -15.84 -15.09
CA SER A 136 -3.34 -15.83 -16.40
C SER A 136 -2.94 -16.99 -17.30
N SER A 137 -1.68 -17.44 -17.24
CA SER A 137 -1.19 -18.57 -18.04
C SER A 137 -1.67 -19.93 -17.54
N MET A 138 -1.89 -20.07 -16.22
CA MET A 138 -2.44 -21.29 -15.64
C MET A 138 -3.91 -21.48 -16.01
N ASP A 139 -4.67 -20.39 -16.10
CA ASP A 139 -6.09 -20.40 -16.50
C ASP A 139 -6.31 -20.81 -17.98
N GLU A 140 -5.37 -20.55 -18.89
CA GLU A 140 -5.48 -20.95 -20.31
C GLU A 140 -5.12 -22.43 -20.56
N SER A 141 -4.40 -23.08 -19.63
CA SER A 141 -3.86 -24.44 -19.82
C SER A 141 -4.76 -25.57 -19.32
N ASP A 142 -5.91 -25.25 -18.71
CA ASP A 142 -6.89 -26.24 -18.25
C ASP A 142 -8.16 -26.20 -19.14
N PRO A 143 -8.34 -27.16 -20.08
CA PRO A 143 -9.57 -27.26 -20.86
C PRO A 143 -10.80 -27.62 -20.02
N THR A 144 -10.65 -27.81 -18.71
CA THR A 144 -11.72 -28.22 -17.78
C THR A 144 -12.20 -27.10 -16.86
N ARG A 145 -11.56 -25.92 -16.86
CA ARG A 145 -11.97 -24.82 -15.98
C ARG A 145 -13.13 -24.07 -16.62
N THR A 146 -14.33 -24.57 -16.39
CA THR A 146 -15.59 -23.85 -16.62
C THR A 146 -15.43 -22.47 -15.98
N THR A 147 -15.49 -21.42 -16.80
CA THR A 147 -15.50 -20.04 -16.38
C THR A 147 -16.58 -19.87 -15.32
N SER A 148 -16.21 -19.82 -14.04
CA SER A 148 -17.10 -19.32 -13.01
C SER A 148 -17.17 -17.82 -13.21
N THR A 149 -17.95 -17.39 -14.20
CA THR A 149 -18.75 -16.18 -14.04
C THR A 149 -19.29 -16.23 -12.61
N ARG A 150 -19.03 -15.20 -11.81
CA ARG A 150 -19.85 -14.88 -10.64
C ARG A 150 -21.27 -14.68 -11.14
N ILE A 151 -21.96 -15.77 -11.41
CA ILE A 151 -23.40 -15.80 -11.44
C ILE A 151 -23.75 -15.65 -9.96
N ASP A 152 -24.62 -14.68 -9.69
CA ASP A 152 -25.35 -14.49 -8.46
C ASP A 152 -26.26 -15.72 -8.21
N GLN A 153 -25.66 -16.90 -8.18
CA GLN A 153 -26.32 -18.15 -7.85
C GLN A 153 -26.38 -18.18 -6.34
N THR A 154 -27.60 -18.00 -5.81
CA THR A 154 -27.97 -18.56 -4.51
C THR A 154 -27.38 -19.98 -4.44
N PRO A 155 -26.36 -20.22 -3.60
CA PRO A 155 -25.75 -21.53 -3.47
C PRO A 155 -26.84 -22.54 -3.10
N THR A 156 -27.04 -23.56 -3.91
CA THR A 156 -27.99 -24.65 -3.65
C THR A 156 -27.42 -25.70 -2.69
N LEU A 157 -26.17 -25.53 -2.26
CA LEU A 157 -25.44 -26.42 -1.37
C LEU A 157 -24.93 -25.65 -0.14
N PRO A 158 -24.80 -26.33 1.02
CA PRO A 158 -24.15 -25.73 2.18
C PRO A 158 -22.72 -25.30 1.81
N ARG A 159 -22.37 -24.05 2.10
CA ARG A 159 -21.02 -23.52 1.88
C ARG A 159 -20.26 -23.50 3.20
N CYS A 160 -19.07 -24.08 3.21
CA CYS A 160 -18.15 -24.02 4.36
C CYS A 160 -16.91 -23.22 3.97
N GLN A 161 -16.64 -22.12 4.66
CA GLN A 161 -15.40 -21.36 4.54
C GLN A 161 -14.55 -21.62 5.76
N VAL A 162 -13.27 -21.88 5.57
CA VAL A 162 -12.32 -22.17 6.64
C VAL A 162 -11.17 -21.16 6.61
N ASP A 163 -10.74 -20.71 7.78
CA ASP A 163 -9.53 -19.92 7.97
C ASP A 163 -8.70 -20.52 9.11
N ALA A 164 -7.38 -20.38 9.03
CA ALA A 164 -6.47 -20.89 10.06
C ALA A 164 -5.24 -20.01 10.21
N SER A 165 -4.74 -19.93 11.44
CA SER A 165 -3.48 -19.27 11.78
C SER A 165 -2.60 -20.17 12.64
N TRP A 166 -1.28 -20.02 12.46
CA TRP A 166 -0.26 -20.78 13.18
C TRP A 166 0.78 -19.86 13.79
N VAL A 167 1.28 -20.22 14.97
CA VAL A 167 2.41 -19.55 15.62
C VAL A 167 3.66 -20.40 15.38
N SER A 168 4.65 -19.84 14.69
CA SER A 168 5.92 -20.51 14.42
C SER A 168 6.61 -20.91 15.74
N GLY A 169 6.93 -22.19 15.90
CA GLY A 169 7.64 -22.72 17.08
C GLY A 169 6.73 -23.26 18.19
N ASN A 170 5.41 -23.19 18.04
CA ASN A 170 4.45 -23.82 18.95
C ASN A 170 3.57 -24.83 18.19
N HIS A 171 3.15 -25.90 18.87
CA HIS A 171 2.21 -26.90 18.32
C HIS A 171 0.73 -26.44 18.35
N VAL A 172 0.49 -25.15 18.55
CA VAL A 172 -0.84 -24.57 18.69
C VAL A 172 -1.23 -23.90 17.38
N TYR A 173 -2.43 -24.20 16.90
CA TYR A 173 -3.07 -23.53 15.78
C TYR A 173 -4.44 -23.03 16.19
N GLY A 174 -4.87 -21.91 15.59
CA GLY A 174 -6.24 -21.41 15.68
C GLY A 174 -6.93 -21.63 14.35
N GLY A 175 -8.15 -22.13 14.36
CA GLY A 175 -8.97 -22.32 13.17
C GLY A 175 -10.39 -21.82 13.39
N GLY A 176 -10.99 -21.26 12.34
CA GLY A 176 -12.39 -20.86 12.31
C GLY A 176 -13.06 -21.38 11.05
N PHE A 177 -14.37 -21.62 11.13
CA PHE A 177 -15.17 -21.89 9.94
C PHE A 177 -16.51 -21.17 10.00
N VAL A 178 -17.05 -20.85 8.83
CA VAL A 178 -18.40 -20.33 8.64
C VAL A 178 -19.14 -21.33 7.76
N LEU A 179 -20.28 -21.81 8.23
CA LEU A 179 -21.19 -22.70 7.50
C LEU A 179 -22.44 -21.92 7.12
N ASP A 180 -22.61 -21.66 5.84
CA ASP A 180 -23.83 -21.12 5.27
C ASP A 180 -24.74 -22.31 4.90
N ILE A 181 -25.77 -22.55 5.71
CA ILE A 181 -26.78 -23.59 5.46
C ILE A 181 -28.05 -22.88 4.99
N TYR A 182 -28.49 -23.17 3.76
CA TYR A 182 -29.75 -22.65 3.24
C TYR A 182 -30.91 -23.46 3.81
N SER A 183 -31.72 -22.82 4.65
CA SER A 183 -33.06 -23.31 4.99
C SER A 183 -33.97 -22.96 3.80
N GLY A 184 -34.50 -23.98 3.12
CA GLY A 184 -35.42 -23.79 1.99
C GLY A 184 -36.71 -23.06 2.35
#